data_AF-A0A966FC00-F1
#
_entry.id   AF-A0A966FC00-F1
#
_cell.length_a   1.000
_cell.length_b   1.000
_cell.length_c   1.000
_cell.angle_alpha   90.00
_cell.angle_beta   90.00
_cell.angle_gamma   90.00
#
_symmetry.space_group_name_H-M   'P 1'
#
loop_
_entity.id
_entity.type
_entity.pdbx_description
1 polymer ?
#
loop_
_entity_poly.entity_id
_entity_poly.type
_entity_poly.pdbx_seq_one_letter_code
_entity_poly.pdbx_strand_id
1 'polypeptide(L)'
;MNWQFSFYSVILFISAVTSAFTAYLARRQRAAAGGTALAWLIVAIIEWSFAAALGTASVGVPVKVFFSKVEYLGEVSAPVLYLLFVLEYTRLDNRLTPRKILLLWLIPAVTFILAATNDWHGLVWNSFTPSANNLLIYGHGAWFWIFAAYEYLMIAVGVIILVWAFIRSP
;
A
#
# COMPACT_ATOMS: atom_id res chain seq x y z
N MET A 1 22.42 8.78 -15.01
CA MET A 1 21.23 7.96 -14.66
C MET A 1 20.74 7.32 -15.94
N ASN A 2 20.82 5.99 -16.05
CA ASN A 2 20.32 5.25 -17.21
C ASN A 2 18.94 4.67 -16.84
N TRP A 3 17.95 4.88 -17.70
CA TRP A 3 16.57 4.45 -17.50
C TRP A 3 16.25 3.33 -18.49
N GLN A 4 15.63 2.25 -18.02
CA GLN A 4 15.14 1.16 -18.86
C GLN A 4 13.68 0.86 -18.53
N PHE A 5 12.78 1.24 -19.44
CA PHE A 5 11.36 0.94 -19.32
C PHE A 5 11.11 -0.52 -19.69
N SER A 6 10.76 -1.34 -18.71
CA SER A 6 10.36 -2.73 -18.93
C SER A 6 8.84 -2.81 -19.15
N PHE A 7 8.35 -3.93 -19.68
CA PHE A 7 6.92 -4.22 -19.79
C PHE A 7 6.19 -4.08 -18.44
N TYR A 8 6.86 -4.42 -17.35
CA TYR A 8 6.35 -4.26 -15.98
C TYR A 8 6.15 -2.78 -15.59
N SER A 9 7.08 -1.89 -15.97
CA SER A 9 6.94 -0.45 -15.75
C SER A 9 5.74 0.15 -16.49
N VAL A 10 5.42 -0.37 -17.69
CA VAL A 10 4.24 0.04 -18.45
C VAL A 10 2.95 -0.39 -17.75
N ILE A 11 2.90 -1.62 -17.21
CA ILE A 11 1.74 -2.12 -16.44
C ILE A 11 1.52 -1.26 -15.19
N LEU A 12 2.57 -0.94 -14.44
CA LEU A 12 2.46 -0.08 -13.27
C LEU A 12 1.99 1.33 -13.62
N PHE A 13 2.44 1.88 -14.75
CA PHE A 13 1.97 3.17 -15.24
C PHE A 13 0.48 3.14 -15.61
N ILE A 14 0.03 2.06 -16.27
CA ILE A 14 -1.39 1.85 -16.57
C ILE A 14 -2.19 1.73 -15.27
N SER A 15 -1.68 0.99 -14.28
CA SER A 15 -2.31 0.88 -12.95
C SER A 15 -2.42 2.24 -12.25
N ALA A 16 -1.38 3.07 -12.33
CA ALA A 16 -1.40 4.43 -11.79
C ALA A 16 -2.43 5.32 -12.51
N VAL A 17 -2.54 5.22 -13.84
CA VAL A 17 -3.53 5.97 -14.63
C VAL A 17 -4.96 5.51 -14.33
N THR A 18 -5.21 4.19 -14.25
CA THR A 18 -6.54 3.67 -13.90
C THR A 18 -6.89 3.99 -12.44
N SER A 19 -5.92 3.99 -11.53
CA SER A 19 -6.10 4.45 -10.15
C SER A 19 -6.41 5.94 -10.07
N ALA A 20 -5.73 6.79 -10.86
CA ALA A 20 -6.05 8.21 -10.95
C ALA A 20 -7.44 8.48 -11.54
N PHE A 21 -7.84 7.67 -12.54
CA PHE A 21 -9.16 7.73 -13.15
C PHE A 21 -10.25 7.30 -12.17
N THR A 22 -10.05 6.21 -11.43
CA THR A 22 -10.98 5.79 -10.36
C THR A 22 -11.02 6.81 -9.23
N ALA A 23 -9.90 7.44 -8.87
CA ALA A 23 -9.87 8.59 -7.95
C ALA A 23 -10.79 9.72 -8.42
N TYR A 24 -10.67 10.08 -9.70
CA TYR A 24 -11.47 11.14 -10.32
C TYR A 24 -12.96 10.82 -10.29
N LEU A 25 -13.34 9.57 -10.59
CA LEU A 25 -14.74 9.12 -10.49
C LEU A 25 -15.24 9.09 -9.04
N ALA A 26 -14.41 8.61 -8.11
CA ALA A 26 -14.72 8.56 -6.69
C ALA A 26 -14.88 9.96 -6.06
N ARG A 27 -14.32 11.03 -6.66
CA ARG A 27 -14.57 12.42 -6.21
C ARG A 27 -16.05 12.79 -6.19
N ARG A 28 -16.87 12.21 -7.07
CA ARG A 28 -18.33 12.44 -7.09
C ARG A 28 -19.08 11.73 -5.95
N GLN A 29 -18.44 10.75 -5.30
CA GLN A 29 -19.01 9.97 -4.21
C GLN A 29 -18.42 10.35 -2.84
N ARG A 30 -17.64 11.43 -2.73
CA ARG A 30 -17.06 11.90 -1.46
C ARG A 30 -18.09 12.22 -0.36
N ALA A 31 -19.33 12.53 -0.75
CA ALA A 31 -20.45 12.74 0.18
C ALA A 31 -21.10 11.44 0.67
N ALA A 32 -20.72 10.28 0.10
CA ALA A 32 -21.18 8.97 0.56
C ALA A 32 -20.31 8.45 1.71
N ALA A 33 -20.88 7.60 2.56
CA ALA A 33 -20.17 6.95 3.66
C ALA A 33 -18.94 6.19 3.13
N GLY A 34 -17.77 6.39 3.73
CA GLY A 34 -16.49 5.82 3.26
C GLY A 34 -15.72 6.69 2.25
N GLY A 35 -16.31 7.78 1.74
CA GLY A 35 -15.71 8.56 0.65
C GLY A 35 -14.34 9.17 0.96
N THR A 36 -14.10 9.57 2.22
CA THR A 36 -12.81 10.13 2.64
C THR A 36 -11.73 9.06 2.76
N ALA A 37 -12.03 7.95 3.43
CA ALA A 37 -11.10 6.82 3.57
C ALA A 37 -10.73 6.24 2.20
N LEU A 38 -11.71 6.10 1.29
CA LEU A 38 -11.49 5.68 -0.09
C LEU A 38 -10.59 6.66 -0.86
N ALA A 39 -10.82 7.96 -0.71
CA ALA A 39 -9.99 8.97 -1.38
C ALA A 39 -8.52 8.87 -0.94
N TRP A 40 -8.27 8.69 0.35
CA TRP A 40 -6.92 8.49 0.88
C TRP A 40 -6.31 7.16 0.44
N LEU A 41 -7.09 6.08 0.41
CA LEU A 41 -6.64 4.79 -0.12
C LEU A 41 -6.14 4.94 -1.56
N ILE A 42 -6.91 5.63 -2.40
CA ILE A 42 -6.52 5.84 -3.80
C ILE A 42 -5.25 6.70 -3.91
N VAL A 43 -5.10 7.73 -3.06
CA VAL A 43 -3.84 8.52 -2.99
C VAL A 43 -2.66 7.63 -2.62
N ALA A 44 -2.81 6.74 -1.63
CA ALA A 44 -1.77 5.80 -1.23
C ALA A 44 -1.40 4.84 -2.38
N ILE A 45 -2.40 4.31 -3.10
CA ILE A 45 -2.16 3.42 -4.24
C ILE A 45 -1.45 4.15 -5.40
N ILE A 46 -1.82 5.41 -5.68
CA ILE A 46 -1.16 6.24 -6.70
C ILE A 46 0.30 6.47 -6.33
N GLU A 47 0.55 6.88 -5.09
CA GLU A 47 1.90 7.12 -4.58
C GLU A 47 2.75 5.85 -4.70
N TRP A 48 2.25 4.73 -4.16
CA TRP A 48 2.92 3.43 -4.22
C TRP A 48 3.24 3.01 -5.65
N SER A 49 2.24 3.03 -6.54
CA SER A 49 2.39 2.61 -7.95
C SER A 49 3.38 3.51 -8.71
N PHE A 50 3.39 4.81 -8.42
CA PHE A 50 4.28 5.78 -9.06
C PHE A 50 5.73 5.57 -8.61
N ALA A 51 5.96 5.43 -7.30
CA ALA A 51 7.29 5.14 -6.76
C ALA A 51 7.83 3.80 -7.28
N ALA A 52 7.00 2.76 -7.33
CA ALA A 52 7.34 1.45 -7.91
C ALA A 52 7.72 1.55 -9.39
N ALA A 53 6.98 2.34 -10.17
CA ALA A 53 7.30 2.57 -11.58
C ALA A 53 8.68 3.23 -11.75
N LEU A 54 9.03 4.21 -10.91
CA LEU A 54 10.35 4.85 -10.94
C LEU A 54 11.47 3.91 -10.48
N GLY A 55 11.23 3.11 -9.43
CA GLY A 55 12.18 2.09 -8.96
C GLY A 55 12.46 1.01 -10.00
N THR A 56 11.43 0.52 -10.68
CA THR A 56 11.59 -0.49 -11.74
C THR A 56 12.29 0.07 -12.98
N ALA A 57 12.02 1.33 -13.36
CA ALA A 57 12.66 1.99 -14.49
C ALA A 57 14.13 2.36 -14.24
N SER A 58 14.53 2.52 -12.99
CA SER A 58 15.90 2.83 -12.59
C SER A 58 16.84 1.64 -12.81
N VAL A 59 18.09 1.83 -13.25
CA VAL A 59 19.06 0.72 -13.40
C VAL A 59 19.91 0.50 -12.14
N GLY A 60 20.31 1.58 -11.45
CA GLY A 60 21.19 1.49 -10.29
C GLY A 60 20.47 0.95 -9.05
N VAL A 61 21.04 -0.07 -8.40
CA VAL A 61 20.52 -0.66 -7.15
C VAL A 61 20.23 0.39 -6.07
N PRO A 62 21.11 1.38 -5.81
CA PRO A 62 20.81 2.40 -4.78
C PRO A 62 19.55 3.21 -5.08
N VAL A 63 19.30 3.50 -6.36
CA VAL A 63 18.12 4.25 -6.81
C VAL A 63 16.85 3.38 -6.69
N LYS A 64 16.94 2.09 -7.00
CA LYS A 64 15.85 1.13 -6.78
C LYS A 64 15.46 1.06 -5.31
N VAL A 65 16.45 0.89 -4.42
CA VAL A 65 16.22 0.81 -2.98
C VAL A 65 15.64 2.12 -2.43
N PHE A 66 16.11 3.28 -2.92
CA PHE A 66 15.52 4.57 -2.55
C PHE A 66 14.04 4.63 -2.91
N PHE A 67 13.66 4.29 -4.14
CA PHE A 67 12.25 4.29 -4.53
C PHE A 67 11.43 3.25 -3.79
N SER A 68 12.00 2.09 -3.41
CA SER A 68 11.31 1.14 -2.54
C SER A 68 11.06 1.64 -1.12
N LYS A 69 11.93 2.51 -0.60
CA LYS A 69 11.64 3.19 0.68
C LYS A 69 10.51 4.21 0.54
N VAL A 70 10.43 4.88 -0.62
CA VAL A 70 9.35 5.84 -0.91
C VAL A 70 8.02 5.12 -1.07
N GLU A 71 7.98 4.08 -1.91
CA GLU A 71 6.77 3.30 -2.23
C GLU A 71 6.14 2.67 -0.98
N TYR A 72 6.96 2.38 0.04
CA TYR A 72 6.51 1.84 1.32
C TYR A 72 5.52 2.76 2.05
N LEU A 73 5.52 4.07 1.80
CA LEU A 73 4.57 4.98 2.44
C LEU A 73 3.13 4.62 2.06
N GLY A 74 2.85 4.48 0.76
CA GLY A 74 1.55 4.09 0.24
C GLY A 74 1.24 2.62 0.52
N GLU A 75 2.22 1.73 0.36
CA GLU A 75 2.08 0.29 0.60
C GLU A 75 1.58 0.00 2.02
N VAL A 76 2.24 0.58 3.04
CA VAL A 76 1.86 0.33 4.44
C VAL A 76 0.55 1.00 4.84
N SER A 77 0.18 2.09 4.16
CA SER A 77 -1.04 2.85 4.42
C SER A 77 -2.29 2.18 3.84
N ALA A 78 -2.14 1.50 2.71
CA ALA A 78 -3.25 0.89 1.96
C ALA A 78 -4.14 -0.06 2.78
N PRO A 79 -3.62 -1.06 3.53
CA PRO A 79 -4.49 -1.99 4.26
C PRO A 79 -5.35 -1.32 5.34
N VAL A 80 -4.81 -0.31 6.03
CA VAL A 80 -5.57 0.42 7.06
C VAL A 80 -6.65 1.27 6.42
N LEU A 81 -6.32 2.02 5.37
CA LEU A 81 -7.28 2.85 4.65
C LEU A 81 -8.38 2.02 4.00
N TYR A 82 -8.05 0.83 3.48
CA TYR A 82 -9.01 -0.15 3.01
C TYR A 82 -9.98 -0.60 4.11
N LEU A 83 -9.47 -1.00 5.28
CA LEU A 83 -10.34 -1.43 6.38
C LEU A 83 -11.25 -0.30 6.88
N LEU A 84 -10.71 0.91 7.02
CA LEU A 84 -11.50 2.10 7.41
C LEU A 84 -12.60 2.39 6.38
N PHE A 85 -12.27 2.34 5.09
CA PHE A 85 -13.24 2.46 4.01
C PHE A 85 -14.35 1.42 4.13
N VAL A 86 -14.00 0.15 4.31
CA VAL A 86 -14.99 -0.93 4.44
C VAL A 86 -15.92 -0.71 5.65
N LEU A 87 -15.36 -0.32 6.80
CA LEU A 87 -16.15 -0.06 8.01
C LEU A 87 -17.12 1.11 7.83
N GLU A 88 -16.66 2.21 7.25
CA GLU A 88 -17.50 3.38 6.96
C GLU A 88 -18.55 3.06 5.88
N TYR A 89 -18.16 2.36 4.80
CA TYR A 89 -19.06 1.98 3.70
C TYR A 89 -20.20 1.06 4.19
N THR A 90 -19.90 0.14 5.10
CA THR A 90 -20.89 -0.78 5.70
C THR A 90 -21.60 -0.21 6.93
N ARG A 91 -21.32 1.05 7.31
CA ARG A 91 -21.88 1.73 8.50
C ARG A 91 -21.61 0.99 9.82
N LEU A 92 -20.49 0.27 9.89
CA LEU A 92 -20.00 -0.43 11.09
C LEU A 92 -18.94 0.38 11.85
N ASP A 93 -18.76 1.63 11.47
CA ASP A 93 -17.85 2.62 12.06
C ASP A 93 -18.28 3.11 13.46
N ASN A 94 -19.50 2.78 13.91
CA ASN A 94 -20.03 3.16 15.24
C ASN A 94 -19.15 2.76 16.43
N ARG A 95 -18.22 1.80 16.25
CA ARG A 95 -17.27 1.34 17.28
C ARG A 95 -15.85 1.85 17.08
N LEU A 96 -15.58 2.61 16.01
CA LEU A 96 -14.29 3.23 15.75
C LEU A 96 -14.12 4.44 16.67
N THR A 97 -13.12 4.34 17.55
CA THR A 97 -12.68 5.48 18.36
C THR A 97 -11.33 5.96 17.84
N PRO A 98 -10.96 7.23 18.06
CA PRO A 98 -9.65 7.74 17.65
C PRO A 98 -8.48 6.88 18.17
N ARG A 99 -8.63 6.29 19.36
CA ARG A 99 -7.65 5.35 19.93
C ARG A 99 -7.51 4.07 19.10
N LYS A 100 -8.62 3.48 18.64
CA LYS A 100 -8.56 2.27 17.79
C LYS A 100 -7.97 2.57 16.42
N ILE A 101 -8.32 3.73 15.84
CA ILE A 101 -7.73 4.17 14.57
C ILE A 101 -6.21 4.33 14.74
N LEU A 102 -5.76 4.98 15.81
CA LEU A 102 -4.33 5.12 16.11
C LEU A 102 -3.63 3.76 16.27
N LEU A 103 -4.28 2.79 16.92
CA LEU A 103 -3.73 1.43 17.05
C LEU A 103 -3.60 0.71 15.71
N LEU A 104 -4.51 0.94 14.76
CA LEU A 104 -4.38 0.39 13.40
C LEU A 104 -3.15 0.96 12.71
N TRP A 105 -2.89 2.27 12.85
CA TRP A 105 -1.73 2.93 12.24
C TRP A 105 -0.38 2.62 12.88
N LEU A 106 -0.35 2.01 14.08
CA LEU A 106 0.89 1.74 14.80
C LEU A 106 1.81 0.82 14.00
N ILE A 107 1.30 -0.31 13.50
CA ILE A 107 2.10 -1.27 12.74
C ILE A 107 2.61 -0.65 11.43
N PRO A 108 1.79 -0.02 10.57
CA PRO A 108 2.26 0.71 9.39
C PRO A 108 3.33 1.77 9.69
N ALA A 109 3.15 2.57 10.74
CA ALA A 109 4.11 3.61 11.10
C ALA A 109 5.47 3.02 11.49
N VAL A 110 5.48 1.96 12.29
CA VAL A 110 6.72 1.25 12.64
C VAL A 110 7.35 0.62 11.41
N THR A 111 6.57 -0.03 10.55
CA THR A 111 7.06 -0.62 9.29
C THR A 111 7.71 0.44 8.39
N PHE A 112 7.08 1.60 8.23
CA PHE A 112 7.65 2.68 7.43
C PHE A 112 8.99 3.17 7.99
N ILE A 113 9.09 3.38 9.30
CA ILE A 113 10.34 3.81 9.95
C ILE A 113 11.43 2.75 9.76
N LEU A 114 11.10 1.47 9.93
CA LEU A 114 12.04 0.37 9.74
C LEU A 114 12.47 0.21 8.28
N ALA A 115 11.58 0.46 7.32
CA ALA A 115 11.94 0.46 5.90
C ALA A 115 12.88 1.62 5.56
N ALA A 116 12.58 2.83 6.06
CA ALA A 116 13.41 4.01 5.86
C ALA A 116 14.82 3.83 6.45
N THR A 117 14.91 3.23 7.64
CA THR A 117 16.16 2.97 8.37
C THR A 117 16.78 1.58 8.11
N ASN A 118 16.27 0.86 7.10
CA ASN A 118 16.61 -0.54 6.87
C ASN A 118 18.11 -0.81 6.68
N ASP A 119 18.88 0.17 6.22
CA ASP A 119 20.33 0.05 5.99
C ASP A 119 21.12 -0.28 7.26
N TRP A 120 20.55 -0.02 8.46
CA TRP A 120 21.22 -0.26 9.73
C TRP A 120 20.96 -1.64 10.33
N HIS A 121 19.83 -2.28 10.00
CA HIS A 121 19.36 -3.46 10.72
C HIS A 121 18.84 -4.59 9.82
N GLY A 122 18.47 -4.30 8.57
CA GLY A 122 18.02 -5.30 7.60
C GLY A 122 16.75 -6.08 8.00
N LEU A 123 15.85 -5.44 8.77
CA LEU A 123 14.66 -6.11 9.33
C LEU A 123 13.52 -6.21 8.33
N VAL A 124 13.46 -5.28 7.37
CA VAL A 124 12.50 -5.32 6.25
C VAL A 124 13.16 -6.05 5.09
N TRP A 125 14.35 -5.62 4.68
CA TRP A 125 15.13 -6.25 3.63
C TRP A 125 16.54 -6.58 4.10
N ASN A 126 16.97 -7.84 3.96
CA ASN A 126 18.30 -8.28 4.40
C ASN A 126 19.29 -8.48 3.24
N SER A 127 18.83 -8.51 1.99
CA SER A 127 19.69 -8.60 0.82
C SER A 127 19.01 -8.01 -0.41
N PHE A 128 19.84 -7.58 -1.37
CA PHE A 128 19.40 -7.02 -2.65
C PHE A 128 20.17 -7.71 -3.77
N THR A 129 19.52 -8.57 -4.54
CA THR A 129 20.16 -9.34 -5.61
C THR A 129 19.62 -8.88 -6.96
N PRO A 130 20.45 -8.25 -7.81
CA PRO A 130 20.07 -7.93 -9.18
C PRO A 130 19.68 -9.21 -9.95
N SER A 131 18.58 -9.15 -10.68
CA SER A 131 18.09 -10.22 -11.53
C SER A 131 18.10 -9.81 -13.00
N ALA A 132 17.79 -10.76 -13.89
CA ALA A 132 17.57 -10.46 -15.29
C ALA A 132 16.47 -9.39 -15.46
N ASN A 133 16.53 -8.64 -16.57
CA ASN A 133 15.54 -7.63 -16.95
C ASN A 133 15.42 -6.42 -16.00
N ASN A 134 16.54 -5.99 -15.39
CA ASN A 134 16.56 -4.81 -14.52
C ASN A 134 15.64 -4.93 -13.28
N LEU A 135 15.41 -6.15 -12.81
CA LEU A 135 14.65 -6.42 -11.59
C LEU A 135 15.59 -6.57 -10.39
N LEU A 136 15.09 -6.24 -9.21
CA LEU A 136 15.79 -6.44 -7.95
C LEU A 136 15.02 -7.48 -7.12
N ILE A 137 15.70 -8.53 -6.69
CA ILE A 137 15.16 -9.51 -5.77
C ILE A 137 15.51 -9.06 -4.36
N TYR A 138 14.49 -8.90 -3.53
CA TYR A 138 14.61 -8.46 -2.15
C TYR A 138 14.60 -9.69 -1.25
N GLY A 139 15.66 -9.87 -0.47
CA GLY A 139 15.64 -10.82 0.64
C GLY A 139 14.84 -10.22 1.79
N HIS A 140 13.89 -10.98 2.34
CA HIS A 140 12.98 -10.48 3.37
C HIS A 140 13.50 -10.77 4.79
N GLY A 141 13.54 -9.72 5.62
CA GLY A 141 13.86 -9.81 7.04
C GLY A 141 12.66 -10.22 7.90
N ALA A 142 12.87 -10.33 9.21
CA ALA A 142 11.84 -10.79 10.14
C ALA A 142 10.61 -9.85 10.21
N TRP A 143 10.83 -8.54 10.18
CA TRP A 143 9.75 -7.56 10.29
C TRP A 143 8.85 -7.53 9.06
N PHE A 144 9.41 -7.81 7.88
CA PHE A 144 8.63 -7.95 6.65
C PHE A 144 7.49 -8.96 6.82
N TRP A 145 7.76 -10.14 7.38
CA TRP A 145 6.75 -11.17 7.59
C TRP A 145 5.68 -10.77 8.62
N ILE A 146 6.04 -10.00 9.64
CA ILE A 146 5.10 -9.44 10.61
C ILE A 146 4.13 -8.49 9.90
N PHE A 147 4.69 -7.58 9.09
CA PHE A 147 3.87 -6.63 8.34
C PHE A 147 3.00 -7.34 7.28
N ALA A 148 3.54 -8.32 6.56
CA ALA A 148 2.77 -9.10 5.58
C ALA A 148 1.59 -9.82 6.25
N ALA A 149 1.80 -10.46 7.40
CA ALA A 149 0.72 -11.09 8.16
C ALA A 149 -0.35 -10.07 8.60
N TYR A 150 0.08 -8.89 9.05
CA TYR A 150 -0.82 -7.80 9.41
C TYR A 150 -1.65 -7.31 8.21
N GLU A 151 -1.02 -7.09 7.05
CA GLU A 151 -1.70 -6.66 5.84
C GLU A 151 -2.76 -7.67 5.40
N TYR A 152 -2.41 -8.96 5.33
CA TYR A 152 -3.36 -10.01 4.98
C TYR A 152 -4.51 -10.12 5.97
N LEU A 153 -4.26 -9.89 7.26
CA LEU A 153 -5.32 -9.84 8.27
C LEU A 153 -6.28 -8.68 8.03
N MET A 154 -5.78 -7.48 7.74
CA MET A 154 -6.62 -6.30 7.45
C MET A 154 -7.50 -6.55 6.21
N ILE A 155 -6.91 -7.12 5.16
CA ILE A 155 -7.64 -7.47 3.93
C ILE A 155 -8.71 -8.52 4.23
N ALA A 156 -8.35 -9.61 4.92
CA ALA A 156 -9.29 -10.68 5.26
C ALA A 156 -10.47 -10.16 6.10
N VAL A 157 -10.21 -9.34 7.12
CA VAL A 157 -11.25 -8.72 7.94
C VAL A 157 -12.17 -7.85 7.09
N GLY A 158 -11.63 -7.01 6.21
CA GLY A 158 -12.44 -6.18 5.32
C GLY A 158 -13.32 -7.02 4.38
N VAL A 159 -12.77 -8.08 3.78
CA VAL A 159 -13.54 -9.00 2.92
C VAL A 159 -14.67 -9.66 3.70
N ILE A 160 -14.39 -10.17 4.91
CA ILE A 160 -15.41 -10.79 5.77
C ILE A 160 -16.54 -9.80 6.09
N ILE A 161 -16.21 -8.55 6.41
CA ILE A 161 -17.20 -7.50 6.68
C ILE A 161 -18.07 -7.23 5.45
N LEU A 162 -17.47 -7.10 4.26
CA LEU A 162 -18.21 -6.88 3.02
C LEU A 162 -19.16 -8.03 2.69
N VAL A 163 -18.68 -9.27 2.78
CA VAL A 163 -19.49 -10.47 2.54
C VAL A 163 -20.65 -10.55 3.54
N TRP A 164 -20.38 -10.29 4.82
CA TRP A 164 -21.40 -10.29 5.85
C TRP A 164 -22.46 -9.19 5.63
N ALA A 165 -22.04 -7.99 5.22
CA ALA A 165 -22.95 -6.89 4.92
C ALA A 165 -23.82 -7.21 3.69
N PHE A 166 -23.25 -7.83 2.66
CA PHE A 166 -23.98 -8.28 1.47
C PHE A 166 -25.02 -9.36 1.78
N ILE A 167 -24.70 -10.35 2.61
CA ILE A 167 -25.65 -11.41 3.01
C ILE A 167 -26.82 -10.83 3.84
N ARG A 168 -26.61 -9.72 4.54
CA ARG A 168 -27.62 -9.06 5.38
C ARG A 168 -28.38 -7.93 4.68
N SER A 169 -27.99 -7.52 3.47
CA SER A 169 -28.75 -6.53 2.72
C SER A 169 -30.01 -7.20 2.14
N PRO A 170 -31.22 -6.67 2.41
CA PRO A 170 -32.48 -7.20 1.90
C PRO A 170 -32.62 -7.06 0.38
#